data_AF-A0A061P8R3-F1
#
_entry.id   AF-A0A061P8R3-F1
#
_cell.length_a   1.000
_cell.length_b   1.000
_cell.length_c   1.000
_cell.angle_alpha   90.00
_cell.angle_beta   90.00
_cell.angle_gamma   90.00
#
_symmetry.space_group_name_H-M   'P 1'
#
loop_
_entity.id
_entity.type
_entity.pdbx_description
1 polymer ?
#
loop_
_entity_poly.entity_id
_entity_poly.type
_entity_poly.pdbx_seq_one_letter_code
_entity_poly.pdbx_strand_id
1 'polypeptide(L)' 'MSSNNDFFVVRAEEDGVNVIGLTRGNTTRFHHSEKLDKGEVMIGQFTEHTSAVKIRGKALIQTSHGEMLTERE' A
#
# COMPACT_ATOMS: atom_id res chain seq x y z
N MET A 1 -23.99 10.45 -0.61
CA MET A 1 -23.24 10.15 0.63
C MET A 1 -21.79 10.05 0.24
N SER A 2 -20.92 10.88 0.83
CA SER A 2 -19.47 10.81 0.60
C SER A 2 -18.95 9.55 1.27
N SER A 3 -18.71 8.50 0.49
CA SER A 3 -17.96 7.34 0.96
C SER A 3 -16.56 7.83 1.35
N ASN A 4 -16.28 7.95 2.65
CA ASN A 4 -14.90 8.12 3.11
C ASN A 4 -14.19 6.82 2.76
N ASN A 5 -13.53 6.78 1.61
CA ASN A 5 -12.75 5.62 1.21
C ASN A 5 -11.61 5.45 2.20
N ASP A 6 -11.48 4.24 2.73
CA ASP A 6 -10.36 3.87 3.60
C ASP A 6 -9.03 4.17 2.92
N PHE A 7 -8.06 4.55 3.73
CA PHE A 7 -6.69 4.81 3.31
C PHE A 7 -5.72 4.00 4.16
N PHE A 8 -4.50 3.89 3.68
CA PHE A 8 -3.39 3.26 4.35
C PHE A 8 -2.16 4.16 4.24
N VAL A 9 -1.28 4.07 5.23
CA VAL A 9 0.00 4.76 5.28
C VAL A 9 1.10 3.71 5.25
N VAL A 10 2.14 3.94 4.45
CA VAL A 10 3.34 3.09 4.38
C VAL A 10 4.56 3.96 4.56
N ARG A 11 5.44 3.61 5.50
CA ARG A 11 6.79 4.18 5.61
C ARG A 11 7.81 3.10 5.30
N ALA A 12 8.71 3.36 4.37
CA ALA A 12 9.78 2.44 4.02
C ALA A 12 10.88 2.43 5.11
N GLU A 13 11.22 1.24 5.61
CA GLU A 13 12.30 1.03 6.58
C GLU A 13 13.62 0.60 5.91
N GLU A 14 13.59 0.37 4.59
CA GLU A 14 14.72 0.06 3.71
C GLU A 14 14.50 0.63 2.31
N ASP A 15 15.56 0.70 1.50
CA ASP A 15 15.45 1.13 0.11
C ASP A 15 14.78 0.07 -0.76
N GLY A 16 13.92 0.53 -1.67
CA GLY A 16 13.26 -0.35 -2.64
C GLY A 16 12.05 -1.10 -2.10
N VAL A 17 11.37 -0.55 -1.09
CA VAL A 17 10.02 -1.02 -0.72
C VAL A 17 9.09 -0.78 -1.91
N ASN A 18 8.30 -1.78 -2.27
CA ASN A 18 7.33 -1.69 -3.37
C ASN A 18 5.91 -1.70 -2.82
N VAL A 19 5.12 -0.69 -3.17
CA VAL A 19 3.69 -0.59 -2.87
C VAL A 19 2.91 -0.84 -4.16
N ILE A 20 2.24 -1.99 -4.24
CA ILE A 20 1.67 -2.51 -5.49
C ILE A 20 0.14 -2.46 -5.41
N GLY A 21 -0.49 -1.69 -6.29
CA GLY A 21 -1.95 -1.63 -6.42
C GLY A 21 -2.50 -2.80 -7.24
N LEU A 22 -3.56 -3.44 -6.73
CA LEU A 22 -4.29 -4.50 -7.44
C LEU A 22 -5.64 -4.00 -7.94
N THR A 23 -5.98 -4.40 -9.16
CA THR A 23 -7.20 -3.98 -9.86
C THR A 23 -8.46 -4.43 -9.13
N ARG A 24 -9.44 -3.53 -9.04
CA ARG A 24 -10.82 -3.86 -8.68
C ARG A 24 -11.54 -4.51 -9.86
N GLY A 25 -12.34 -5.56 -9.61
CA GLY A 25 -13.22 -6.19 -10.60
C GLY A 25 -12.96 -7.69 -10.79
N ASN A 26 -13.41 -8.23 -11.92
CA ASN A 26 -13.38 -9.68 -12.21
C ASN A 26 -11.96 -10.25 -12.35
N THR A 27 -10.97 -9.41 -12.60
CA THR A 27 -9.56 -9.82 -12.70
C THR A 27 -8.75 -9.12 -11.63
N THR A 28 -7.86 -9.86 -10.98
CA THR A 28 -6.92 -9.35 -9.98
C THR A 28 -5.53 -9.36 -10.58
N ARG A 29 -5.01 -8.17 -10.94
CA ARG A 29 -3.65 -8.01 -11.48
C ARG A 29 -3.00 -6.74 -10.93
N PHE A 30 -1.67 -6.70 -10.98
CA PHE A 30 -0.92 -5.48 -10.66
C PHE A 30 -1.14 -4.43 -11.75
N HIS A 31 -1.46 -3.20 -11.36
CA HIS A 31 -1.66 -2.09 -12.31
C HIS A 31 -0.73 -0.90 -12.07
N HIS A 32 -0.27 -0.72 -10.83
CA HIS A 32 0.73 0.29 -10.46
C HIS A 32 1.67 -0.30 -9.40
N SER A 33 2.93 0.13 -9.42
CA SER A 33 3.91 -0.18 -8.40
C SER A 33 4.67 1.09 -8.07
N GLU A 34 4.51 1.60 -6.86
CA GLU A 34 5.30 2.70 -6.33
C GLU A 34 6.53 2.15 -5.62
N LYS A 35 7.72 2.69 -5.90
CA LYS A 35 8.95 2.31 -5.23
C LYS A 35 9.30 3.41 -4.22
N LEU A 36 9.52 3.02 -2.98
CA LEU A 36 9.91 3.90 -1.88
C LEU A 36 11.35 3.61 -1.47
N ASP A 37 12.14 4.67 -1.34
CA ASP A 37 13.45 4.64 -0.70
C ASP A 37 13.30 4.81 0.82
N LYS A 38 14.34 4.47 1.60
CA LYS A 38 14.28 4.42 3.06
C LYS A 38 13.88 5.78 3.63
N GLY A 39 12.86 5.76 4.50
CA GLY A 39 12.33 6.96 5.15
C GLY A 39 11.23 7.66 4.34
N GLU A 40 11.00 7.29 3.09
CA GLU A 40 9.86 7.80 2.31
C GLU A 40 8.53 7.28 2.86
N VAL A 41 7.50 8.11 2.75
CA VAL A 41 6.15 7.83 3.22
C VAL A 41 5.17 7.98 2.07
N MET A 42 4.31 6.99 1.90
CA MET A 42 3.18 7.03 0.98
C MET A 42 1.88 6.94 1.75
N ILE A 43 0.92 7.81 1.42
CA ILE A 43 -0.47 7.73 1.89
C ILE A 43 -1.34 7.45 0.68
N GLY A 44 -2.02 6.30 0.67
CA GLY A 44 -2.83 5.85 -0.45
C GLY A 44 -4.27 5.55 -0.04
N GLN A 45 -5.23 5.90 -0.90
CA GLN A 45 -6.64 5.55 -0.72
C GLN A 45 -6.98 4.28 -1.50
N PHE A 46 -7.97 3.50 -1.01
CA PHE A 46 -8.69 2.58 -1.88
C PHE A 46 -9.58 3.36 -2.84
N THR A 47 -9.61 2.95 -4.10
CA THR A 47 -10.28 3.70 -5.17
C THR A 47 -11.17 2.78 -5.99
N GLU A 48 -11.81 3.35 -7.01
CA GLU A 48 -12.48 2.60 -8.05
C GLU A 48 -11.53 1.61 -8.74
N HIS A 49 -10.26 1.98 -8.92
CA HIS A 49 -9.26 1.17 -9.63
C HIS A 49 -8.47 0.24 -8.71
N THR A 50 -8.28 0.62 -7.43
CA THR A 50 -7.49 -0.12 -6.45
C THR A 50 -8.38 -0.70 -5.35
N SER A 51 -8.52 -2.02 -5.32
CA SER A 51 -9.28 -2.72 -4.27
C SER A 51 -8.42 -3.47 -3.26
N ALA A 52 -7.16 -3.70 -3.59
CA ALA A 52 -6.20 -4.32 -2.69
C ALA A 52 -4.81 -3.74 -2.95
N VAL A 53 -3.94 -3.78 -1.93
CA VAL A 53 -2.57 -3.31 -2.01
C VAL A 53 -1.65 -4.36 -1.42
N LYS A 54 -0.57 -4.66 -2.13
CA LYS A 54 0.49 -5.56 -1.69
C LYS A 54 1.75 -4.74 -1.44
N ILE A 55 2.32 -4.84 -0.25
CA ILE A 55 3.57 -4.17 0.12
C ILE A 55 4.67 -5.21 0.20
N ARG A 56 5.81 -4.94 -0.42
CA ARG A 56 6.99 -5.83 -0.46
C ARG A 56 8.24 -5.06 -0.01
N GLY A 57 9.07 -5.70 0.82
CA GLY A 57 10.20 -5.05 1.51
C GLY A 57 9.84 -4.65 2.93
N LYS A 58 10.83 -4.23 3.72
CA LYS A 58 10.68 -3.86 5.13
C LYS A 58 10.01 -2.49 5.27
N ALA A 59 8.83 -2.43 5.86
CA ALA A 59 8.04 -1.21 5.98
C ALA A 59 7.14 -1.22 7.23
N LEU A 60 6.86 -0.02 7.76
CA LEU A 60 5.81 0.21 8.76
C LEU A 60 4.53 0.63 8.03
N ILE A 61 3.41 -0.01 8.37
CA ILE A 61 2.12 0.21 7.73
C ILE A 61 1.11 0.60 8.80
N GLN A 62 0.31 1.63 8.54
CA GLN A 62 -0.81 2.02 9.39
C GLN A 62 -2.11 2.04 8.59
N THR A 63 -3.17 1.49 9.18
CA THR A 63 -4.55 1.54 8.67
C THR A 63 -5.49 1.95 9.79
N SER A 64 -6.80 2.02 9.51
CA SER A 64 -7.84 2.17 10.55
C SER A 64 -7.83 1.04 11.59
N HIS A 65 -7.19 -0.11 11.29
CA HIS A 65 -7.11 -1.28 12.16
C HIS A 65 -5.82 -1.35 13.00
N GLY A 66 -4.98 -0.32 12.95
CA GLY A 66 -3.72 -0.26 13.69
C GLY A 66 -2.49 -0.39 12.81
N GLU A 67 -1.37 -0.70 13.46
CA GLU A 67 -0.04 -0.76 12.85
C GLU A 67 0.41 -2.20 12.56
N MET A 68 1.16 -2.37 11.47
CA MET A 68 1.72 -3.63 11.02
C MET A 68 3.13 -3.40 10.50
N LEU A 69 4.01 -4.40 10.62
CA LEU A 69 5.33 -4.39 10.02
C LEU A 69 5.42 -5.49 8.98
N THR A 70 6.09 -5.18 7.87
CA THR A 70 6.54 -6.20 6.92
C THR A 70 8.01 -6.50 7.16
N GLU A 71 8.38 -7.77 7.02
CA GLU A 71 9.76 -8.23 7.12
C GLU A 71 10.29 -8.61 5.73
N ARG A 72 11.62 -8.63 5.58
CA ARG A 72 12.30 -9.16 4.40
C ARG A 72 12.62 -10.62 4.70
N GLU A 73 12.04 -11.55 3.94
CA GLU A 73 12.64 -12.89 3.79
C GLU A 73 13.85 -12.82 2.85
#